data_AF-A0A5D2IEM7-F1
#
_entry.id   AF-A0A5D2IEM7-F1
#
_cell.length_a   1.000
_cell.length_b   1.000
_cell.length_c   1.000
_cell.angle_alpha   90.00
_cell.angle_beta   90.00
_cell.angle_gamma   90.00
#
_symmetry.space_group_name_H-M   'P 1'
#
loop_
_entity.id
_entity.type
_entity.pdbx_description
1 polymer ?
#
loop_
_entity_poly.entity_id
_entity_poly.type
_entity_poly.pdbx_seq_one_letter_code
_entity_poly.pdbx_strand_id
1 'polypeptide(L)'
;MFYFVIFIQTAINTGVGIGAILLAGECLQIMYSNLSPSGSLKLYEFIAMVTVVMIALSQIPTFHSLRHLNFASIVLSLGYTFLVVGACIHAGLSKNAPHKDYSLESSSSSRVFSAFTSISIIAAIFGNGILPEIQATLAPPATGKMFKGLLMCYSVILVTFYSASVSGFWAFGNKSNSNILKSLMPDDGPSLAPTIVIGLAVIFVLLQLLAIGLVYSQVAYEIMEKQSADVNQGMFSKRNLIPRLILRTLYVIFCGFMAAMLPFLVTSMV
;
A
#
# COMPACT_ATOMS: atom_id res chain seq x y z
N MET A 1 0.27 10.09 27.72
CA MET A 1 0.75 10.50 26.37
C MET A 1 1.38 9.34 25.60
N PHE A 2 2.40 8.65 26.14
CA PHE A 2 3.07 7.51 25.47
C PHE A 2 2.13 6.38 24.98
N TYR A 3 1.27 5.86 25.86
CA TYR A 3 0.32 4.78 25.50
C TYR A 3 -0.70 5.21 24.44
N PHE A 4 -1.10 6.48 24.44
CA PHE A 4 -2.03 7.01 23.45
C PHE A 4 -1.39 7.06 22.04
N VAL A 5 -0.15 7.55 21.96
CA VAL A 5 0.61 7.59 20.69
C VAL A 5 0.81 6.19 20.13
N ILE A 6 1.25 5.24 20.96
CA ILE A 6 1.46 3.84 20.55
C ILE A 6 0.16 3.20 20.05
N PHE A 7 -0.95 3.42 20.76
CA PHE A 7 -2.24 2.86 20.35
C PHE A 7 -2.66 3.35 18.96
N ILE A 8 -2.63 4.66 18.73
CA ILE A 8 -2.99 5.26 17.44
C ILE A 8 -2.02 4.79 16.34
N GLN A 9 -0.73 4.78 16.62
CA GLN A 9 0.30 4.35 15.69
C GLN A 9 0.13 2.89 15.28
N THR A 10 -0.13 2.00 16.24
CA THR A 10 -0.39 0.59 15.99
C THR A 10 -1.64 0.39 15.15
N ALA A 11 -2.71 1.15 15.44
CA ALA A 11 -3.94 1.12 14.65
C ALA A 11 -3.70 1.54 13.20
N ILE A 12 -2.97 2.64 12.97
CA ILE A 12 -2.61 3.12 11.62
C ILE A 12 -1.78 2.07 10.88
N ASN A 13 -0.72 1.54 11.49
CA ASN A 13 0.16 0.57 10.85
C ASN A 13 -0.56 -0.76 10.55
N THR A 14 -1.51 -1.15 11.41
CA THR A 14 -2.39 -2.30 11.15
C THR A 14 -3.33 -2.03 9.99
N GLY A 15 -3.89 -0.82 9.89
CA GLY A 15 -4.66 -0.38 8.73
C GLY A 15 -3.85 -0.45 7.43
N VAL A 16 -2.60 -0.01 7.44
CA VAL A 16 -1.68 -0.14 6.29
C VAL A 16 -1.45 -1.60 5.93
N GLY A 17 -1.25 -2.48 6.91
CA GLY A 17 -1.12 -3.93 6.69
C GLY A 17 -2.36 -4.55 6.05
N ILE A 18 -3.56 -4.19 6.52
CA ILE A 18 -4.85 -4.62 5.95
C ILE A 18 -4.98 -4.14 4.49
N GLY A 19 -4.76 -2.85 4.25
CA GLY A 19 -4.84 -2.25 2.92
C GLY A 19 -3.83 -2.85 1.94
N ALA A 20 -2.60 -3.11 2.39
CA ALA A 20 -1.57 -3.74 1.57
C ALA A 20 -1.95 -5.15 1.12
N ILE A 21 -2.49 -5.97 2.03
CA ILE A 21 -2.96 -7.33 1.70
C ILE A 21 -4.14 -7.28 0.73
N LEU A 22 -5.11 -6.39 0.98
CA LEU A 22 -6.29 -6.23 0.15
C LEU A 22 -5.92 -5.80 -1.29
N LEU A 23 -5.14 -4.74 -1.44
CA LEU A 23 -4.68 -4.23 -2.74
C LEU A 23 -3.81 -5.25 -3.48
N ALA A 24 -2.95 -5.99 -2.78
CA ALA A 24 -2.16 -7.06 -3.38
C ALA A 24 -3.06 -8.21 -3.88
N GLY A 25 -4.14 -8.52 -3.13
CA GLY A 25 -5.17 -9.46 -3.58
C GLY A 25 -5.87 -9.00 -4.86
N GLU A 26 -6.22 -7.71 -4.95
CA GLU A 26 -6.78 -7.14 -6.18
C GLU A 26 -5.79 -7.21 -7.36
N CYS A 27 -4.50 -6.98 -7.11
CA CYS A 27 -3.46 -7.10 -8.13
C CYS A 27 -3.37 -8.53 -8.68
N LEU A 28 -3.39 -9.54 -7.82
CA LEU A 28 -3.43 -10.94 -8.25
C LEU A 28 -4.72 -11.27 -9.00
N GLN A 29 -5.86 -10.73 -8.56
CA GLN A 29 -7.13 -10.91 -9.25
C GLN A 29 -7.07 -10.30 -10.67
N ILE A 30 -6.52 -9.09 -10.82
CA ILE A 30 -6.34 -8.45 -12.14
C ILE A 30 -5.47 -9.32 -13.05
N MET A 31 -4.36 -9.87 -12.55
CA MET A 31 -3.52 -10.80 -13.33
C MET A 31 -4.28 -12.07 -13.70
N TYR A 32 -5.03 -12.65 -12.76
CA TYR A 32 -5.79 -13.86 -12.99
C TYR A 32 -6.88 -13.68 -14.03
N SER A 33 -7.65 -12.60 -13.96
CA SER A 33 -8.71 -12.31 -14.94
C SER A 33 -8.16 -12.11 -16.36
N ASN A 34 -6.92 -11.62 -16.50
CA ASN A 34 -6.25 -11.55 -17.80
C ASN A 34 -5.82 -12.91 -18.34
N LEU A 35 -5.31 -13.79 -17.47
CA LEU A 35 -4.77 -15.09 -17.87
C LEU A 35 -5.85 -16.16 -18.06
N SER A 36 -6.90 -16.11 -17.25
CA SER A 36 -8.01 -17.06 -17.24
C SER A 36 -9.34 -16.33 -17.06
N PRO A 37 -9.89 -15.73 -18.14
CA PRO A 37 -11.12 -14.95 -18.09
C PRO A 37 -12.35 -15.73 -17.58
N SER A 38 -12.39 -17.05 -17.78
CA SER A 38 -13.46 -17.94 -17.31
C SER A 38 -13.18 -18.54 -15.92
N GLY A 39 -12.26 -17.95 -15.17
CA GLY A 39 -11.87 -18.42 -13.86
C GLY A 39 -12.94 -18.21 -12.78
N SER A 40 -13.05 -19.14 -11.84
CA SER A 40 -14.06 -19.09 -10.76
C SER A 40 -13.56 -18.40 -9.48
N LEU A 41 -12.26 -18.06 -9.41
CA LEU A 41 -11.65 -17.57 -8.18
C LEU A 41 -12.16 -16.17 -7.81
N LYS A 42 -12.41 -15.97 -6.51
CA LYS A 42 -12.92 -14.71 -5.95
C LYS A 42 -11.84 -13.94 -5.21
N LEU A 43 -12.06 -12.63 -5.01
CA LEU A 43 -11.11 -11.73 -4.35
C LEU A 43 -10.60 -12.25 -2.99
N TYR A 44 -11.48 -12.85 -2.16
CA TYR A 44 -11.06 -13.37 -0.85
C TYR A 44 -10.04 -14.52 -0.95
N GLU A 45 -10.04 -15.28 -2.04
CA GLU A 45 -9.06 -16.36 -2.27
C GLU A 45 -7.70 -15.78 -2.61
N PHE A 46 -7.67 -14.70 -3.40
CA PHE A 46 -6.44 -13.94 -3.65
C PHE A 46 -5.91 -13.27 -2.39
N ILE A 47 -6.78 -12.70 -1.56
CA ILE A 47 -6.42 -12.18 -0.24
C ILE A 47 -5.82 -13.28 0.64
N ALA A 48 -6.40 -14.47 0.66
CA ALA A 48 -5.86 -15.60 1.42
C ALA A 48 -4.46 -16.00 0.92
N MET A 49 -4.26 -16.09 -0.40
CA MET A 49 -2.94 -16.37 -0.98
C MET A 49 -1.89 -15.32 -0.61
N VAL A 50 -2.21 -14.03 -0.71
CA VAL A 50 -1.32 -12.94 -0.27
C VAL A 50 -1.04 -13.04 1.23
N THR A 51 -2.04 -13.34 2.04
CA THR A 51 -1.89 -13.51 3.49
C THR A 51 -0.89 -14.62 3.81
N VAL A 52 -0.95 -15.76 3.12
CA VAL A 52 0.02 -16.85 3.28
C VAL A 52 1.44 -16.41 2.91
N VAL A 53 1.60 -15.68 1.79
CA VAL A 53 2.90 -15.12 1.40
C VAL A 53 3.41 -14.13 2.46
N MET A 54 2.55 -13.25 2.97
CA MET A 54 2.89 -12.30 4.02
C MET A 54 3.25 -12.98 5.34
N ILE A 55 2.60 -14.09 5.70
CA ILE A 55 2.98 -14.90 6.88
C ILE A 55 4.40 -15.42 6.71
N ALA A 56 4.73 -15.99 5.55
CA ALA A 56 6.08 -16.49 5.27
C ALA A 56 7.12 -15.36 5.33
N LEU A 57 6.85 -14.23 4.65
CA LEU A 57 7.74 -13.08 4.64
C LEU A 57 7.87 -12.40 6.01
N SER A 58 6.82 -12.42 6.84
CA SER A 58 6.84 -11.84 8.19
C SER A 58 7.84 -12.53 9.12
N GLN A 59 8.25 -13.76 8.82
CA GLN A 59 9.26 -14.47 9.61
C GLN A 59 10.70 -14.04 9.29
N ILE A 60 10.92 -13.24 8.23
CA ILE A 60 12.26 -12.75 7.86
C ILE A 60 12.79 -11.83 8.97
N PRO A 61 13.98 -12.12 9.55
CA PRO A 61 14.27 -11.63 10.88
C PRO A 61 14.99 -10.28 11.01
N THR A 62 15.56 -9.70 9.96
CA THR A 62 16.61 -8.67 10.15
C THR A 62 16.32 -7.31 9.52
N PHE A 63 16.52 -6.26 10.32
CA PHE A 63 16.54 -4.84 9.90
C PHE A 63 17.51 -4.57 8.73
N HIS A 64 18.60 -5.33 8.65
CA HIS A 64 19.57 -5.22 7.56
C HIS A 64 18.95 -5.59 6.19
N SER A 65 18.06 -6.58 6.17
CA SER A 65 17.26 -6.93 4.98
C SER A 65 16.21 -5.86 4.68
N LEU A 66 15.65 -5.21 5.71
CA LEU A 66 14.66 -4.15 5.53
C LEU A 66 15.23 -2.92 4.82
N ARG A 67 16.51 -2.57 4.99
CA ARG A 67 17.13 -1.48 4.24
C ARG A 67 17.11 -1.73 2.73
N HIS A 68 17.47 -2.94 2.31
CA HIS A 68 17.49 -3.30 0.90
C HIS A 68 16.08 -3.46 0.33
N LEU A 69 15.16 -3.99 1.14
CA LEU A 69 13.74 -4.07 0.80
C LEU A 69 13.12 -2.67 0.64
N ASN A 70 13.44 -1.71 1.52
CA ASN A 70 13.01 -0.31 1.40
C ASN A 70 13.58 0.35 0.14
N PHE A 71 14.84 0.10 -0.19
CA PHE A 71 15.43 0.64 -1.43
C PHE A 71 14.73 0.05 -2.67
N ALA A 72 14.54 -1.27 -2.72
CA ALA A 72 13.81 -1.93 -3.79
C ALA A 72 12.38 -1.39 -3.89
N SER A 73 11.74 -1.15 -2.74
CA SER A 73 10.41 -0.58 -2.63
C SER A 73 10.31 0.83 -3.26
N ILE A 74 11.30 1.69 -3.06
CA ILE A 74 11.37 3.00 -3.73
C ILE A 74 11.46 2.83 -5.25
N VAL A 75 12.29 1.91 -5.75
CA VAL A 75 12.43 1.67 -7.19
C VAL A 75 11.12 1.13 -7.79
N LEU A 76 10.46 0.18 -7.12
CA LEU A 76 9.20 -0.41 -7.55
C LEU A 76 8.07 0.63 -7.60
N SER A 77 7.96 1.49 -6.56
CA SER A 77 6.95 2.56 -6.52
C SER A 77 7.16 3.65 -7.57
N LEU A 78 8.41 4.05 -7.84
CA LEU A 78 8.74 4.99 -8.91
C LEU A 78 8.42 4.38 -10.28
N GLY A 79 8.82 3.13 -10.51
CA GLY A 79 8.53 2.40 -11.74
C GLY A 79 7.02 2.25 -11.98
N TYR A 80 6.26 1.88 -10.94
CA TYR A 80 4.81 1.78 -11.00
C TYR A 80 4.18 3.11 -11.39
N THR A 81 4.55 4.19 -10.70
CA THR A 81 4.06 5.54 -10.98
C THR A 81 4.33 5.94 -12.42
N PHE A 82 5.56 5.71 -12.91
CA PHE A 82 5.93 6.03 -14.29
C PHE A 82 5.09 5.26 -15.31
N LEU A 83 4.90 3.95 -15.11
CA LEU A 83 4.09 3.10 -15.99
C LEU A 83 2.62 3.54 -16.00
N VAL A 84 2.05 3.83 -14.82
CA VAL A 84 0.66 4.29 -14.69
C VAL A 84 0.47 5.64 -15.37
N VAL A 85 1.34 6.62 -15.12
CA VAL A 85 1.25 7.94 -15.77
C VAL A 85 1.32 7.80 -17.28
N GLY A 86 2.26 7.00 -17.79
CA GLY A 86 2.36 6.71 -19.23
C GLY A 86 1.12 6.03 -19.79
N ALA A 87 0.56 5.06 -19.07
CA ALA A 87 -0.66 4.35 -19.44
C ALA A 87 -1.89 5.28 -19.47
N CYS A 88 -2.04 6.16 -18.48
CA CYS A 88 -3.11 7.16 -18.43
C CYS A 88 -3.00 8.17 -19.58
N ILE A 89 -1.79 8.66 -19.89
CA ILE A 89 -1.56 9.56 -21.02
C ILE A 89 -1.92 8.86 -22.33
N HIS A 90 -1.49 7.61 -22.51
CA HIS A 90 -1.82 6.81 -23.69
C HIS A 90 -3.33 6.61 -23.84
N ALA A 91 -4.01 6.19 -22.77
CA ALA A 91 -5.46 6.00 -22.76
C ALA A 91 -6.21 7.29 -23.10
N GLY A 92 -5.79 8.42 -22.49
CA GLY A 92 -6.44 9.72 -22.66
C GLY A 92 -6.18 10.39 -24.02
N LEU A 93 -5.15 9.98 -24.76
CA LEU A 93 -4.82 10.42 -26.12
C LEU A 93 -5.25 9.42 -27.21
N SER A 94 -5.77 8.25 -26.83
CA SER A 94 -6.21 7.23 -27.76
C SER A 94 -7.40 7.71 -28.60
N LYS A 95 -7.55 7.15 -29.81
CA LYS A 95 -8.71 7.42 -30.69
C LYS A 95 -10.04 7.05 -30.03
N ASN A 96 -10.02 6.06 -29.14
CA ASN A 96 -11.17 5.60 -28.36
C ASN A 96 -11.01 6.01 -26.88
N ALA A 97 -10.58 7.25 -26.64
CA ALA A 97 -10.37 7.75 -25.28
C ALA A 97 -11.64 7.61 -24.41
N PRO A 98 -11.50 7.31 -23.12
CA PRO A 98 -12.63 7.27 -22.19
C PRO A 98 -13.39 8.60 -22.18
N HIS A 99 -14.70 8.55 -21.94
CA HIS A 99 -15.49 9.75 -21.75
C HIS A 99 -15.03 10.52 -20.51
N LYS A 100 -14.62 11.78 -20.70
CA LYS A 100 -14.09 12.65 -19.64
C LYS A 100 -15.21 13.52 -19.10
N ASP A 101 -15.63 13.25 -17.86
CA ASP A 101 -16.56 14.09 -17.12
C ASP A 101 -15.85 14.70 -15.91
N TYR A 102 -15.91 16.01 -15.78
CA TYR A 102 -15.31 16.80 -14.69
C TYR A 102 -16.34 17.62 -13.93
N SER A 103 -17.62 17.33 -14.13
CA SER A 103 -18.69 17.97 -13.37
C SER A 103 -18.53 17.68 -11.88
N LEU A 104 -18.92 18.63 -11.04
CA LEU A 104 -18.93 18.36 -9.60
C LEU A 104 -20.18 17.56 -9.22
N GLU A 105 -20.07 16.82 -8.12
CA GLU A 105 -21.22 16.19 -7.46
C GLU A 105 -22.41 17.17 -7.37
N SER A 106 -23.58 16.70 -7.79
CA SER A 106 -24.80 17.50 -7.91
C SER A 106 -25.34 17.93 -6.54
N SER A 107 -25.16 17.08 -5.52
CA SER A 107 -25.54 17.34 -4.14
C SER A 107 -24.45 18.08 -3.38
N SER A 108 -24.82 19.18 -2.72
CA SER A 108 -23.93 19.92 -1.81
C SER A 108 -23.38 19.04 -0.68
N SER A 109 -24.19 18.12 -0.16
CA SER A 109 -23.75 17.21 0.91
C SER A 109 -22.70 16.21 0.41
N SER A 110 -22.91 15.61 -0.76
CA SER A 110 -21.91 14.72 -1.38
C SER A 110 -20.59 15.43 -1.61
N ARG A 111 -20.64 16.68 -2.09
CA ARG A 111 -19.44 17.49 -2.30
C ARG A 111 -18.64 17.73 -1.01
N VAL A 112 -19.33 17.98 0.10
CA VAL A 112 -18.69 18.15 1.42
C VAL A 112 -18.05 16.85 1.89
N PHE A 113 -18.75 15.72 1.76
CA PHE A 113 -18.19 14.41 2.12
C PHE A 113 -16.96 14.07 1.27
N SER A 114 -17.01 14.27 -0.05
CA SER A 114 -15.86 14.05 -0.94
C SER A 114 -14.67 14.96 -0.60
N ALA A 115 -14.92 16.20 -0.16
CA ALA A 115 -13.86 17.10 0.30
C ALA A 115 -13.19 16.59 1.58
N PHE A 116 -13.97 16.14 2.57
CA PHE A 116 -13.41 15.54 3.79
C PHE A 116 -12.65 14.25 3.51
N THR A 117 -13.18 13.37 2.66
CA THR A 117 -12.48 12.17 2.21
C THR A 117 -11.14 12.53 1.57
N SER A 118 -11.12 13.50 0.65
CA SER A 118 -9.90 13.99 0.00
C SER A 118 -8.86 14.51 1.01
N ILE A 119 -9.30 15.28 2.03
CA ILE A 119 -8.42 15.76 3.11
C ILE A 119 -7.87 14.58 3.91
N SER A 120 -8.69 13.58 4.23
CA SER A 120 -8.26 12.38 4.95
C SER A 120 -7.23 11.56 4.18
N ILE A 121 -7.39 11.41 2.86
CA ILE A 121 -6.43 10.73 1.99
C ILE A 121 -5.11 11.48 1.96
N ILE A 122 -5.13 12.81 1.78
CA ILE A 122 -3.92 13.65 1.81
C ILE A 122 -3.23 13.52 3.18
N ALA A 123 -3.98 13.59 4.28
CA ALA A 123 -3.44 13.42 5.62
C ALA A 123 -2.80 12.04 5.82
N ALA A 124 -3.38 10.98 5.26
CA ALA A 124 -2.83 9.63 5.30
C ALA A 124 -1.52 9.50 4.48
N ILE A 125 -1.45 10.11 3.29
CA ILE A 125 -0.26 10.08 2.43
C ILE A 125 0.95 10.75 3.10
N PHE A 126 0.73 11.88 3.76
CA PHE A 126 1.82 12.65 4.40
C PHE A 126 2.06 12.26 5.87
N GLY A 127 1.16 11.46 6.45
CA GLY A 127 1.27 10.92 7.80
C GLY A 127 2.32 9.82 7.90
N ASN A 128 3.21 9.91 8.89
CA ASN A 128 4.22 8.88 9.15
C ASN A 128 3.85 8.05 10.39
N GLY A 129 3.41 6.81 10.16
CA GLY A 129 3.09 5.84 11.22
C GLY A 129 4.30 5.17 11.89
N ILE A 130 5.52 5.56 11.51
CA ILE A 130 6.79 4.98 12.01
C ILE A 130 7.78 6.05 12.47
N LEU A 131 7.29 7.27 12.74
CA LEU A 131 8.13 8.42 13.03
C LEU A 131 9.00 8.23 14.30
N PRO A 132 8.49 7.71 15.42
CA PRO A 132 9.31 7.47 16.61
C PRO A 132 10.47 6.48 16.36
N GLU A 133 10.23 5.42 15.60
CA GLU A 133 11.21 4.39 15.26
C GLU A 133 12.28 4.96 14.32
N ILE A 134 11.88 5.78 13.34
CA ILE A 134 12.84 6.52 12.51
C ILE A 134 13.70 7.40 13.41
N GLN A 135 13.10 8.16 14.32
CA GLN A 135 13.81 9.08 15.20
C GLN A 135 14.83 8.39 16.11
N ALA A 136 14.52 7.20 16.59
CA ALA A 136 15.42 6.40 17.42
C ALA A 136 16.71 5.96 16.68
N THR A 137 16.71 5.96 15.35
CA THR A 137 17.89 5.57 14.53
C THR A 137 18.76 6.74 14.08
N LEU A 138 18.34 7.98 14.34
CA LEU A 138 19.04 9.17 13.86
C LEU A 138 20.22 9.53 14.76
N ALA A 139 21.40 9.66 14.16
CA ALA A 139 22.54 10.26 14.82
C ALA A 139 22.36 11.79 14.93
N PRO A 140 22.56 12.41 16.12
CA PRO A 140 22.56 13.86 16.25
C PRO A 140 23.68 14.50 15.40
N PRO A 141 23.49 15.71 14.85
CA PRO A 141 22.29 16.56 14.93
C PRO A 141 21.30 16.28 13.78
N ALA A 142 20.00 16.42 14.05
CA ALA A 142 18.94 16.31 13.05
C ALA A 142 18.89 17.51 12.05
N THR A 143 19.95 18.31 11.99
CA THR A 143 20.06 19.50 11.12
C THR A 143 20.98 19.25 9.93
N GLY A 144 20.89 20.11 8.91
CA GLY A 144 21.74 20.02 7.72
C GLY A 144 21.32 18.92 6.75
N LYS A 145 22.11 17.83 6.66
CA LYS A 145 21.92 16.77 5.65
C LYS A 145 20.60 16.01 5.84
N MET A 146 20.22 15.75 7.09
CA MET A 146 18.99 15.03 7.40
C MET A 146 17.74 15.81 6.98
N PHE A 147 17.70 17.12 7.26
CA PHE A 147 16.60 17.99 6.84
C PHE A 147 16.48 18.05 5.30
N LYS A 148 17.61 18.15 4.58
CA LYS A 148 17.62 18.07 3.11
C LYS A 148 17.10 16.73 2.61
N GLY A 149 17.46 15.63 3.27
CA GLY A 149 16.92 14.30 2.96
C GLY A 149 15.41 14.23 3.15
N LEU A 150 14.90 14.79 4.26
CA LEU A 150 13.46 14.85 4.54
C LEU A 150 12.71 15.66 3.49
N LEU A 151 13.22 16.84 3.12
CA LEU A 151 12.65 17.67 2.05
C LEU A 151 12.64 16.93 0.71
N MET A 152 13.72 16.22 0.38
CA MET A 152 13.79 15.40 -0.83
C MET A 152 12.73 14.30 -0.82
N CYS A 153 12.59 13.56 0.29
CA CYS A 153 11.57 12.51 0.43
C CYS A 153 10.16 13.06 0.21
N TYR A 154 9.79 14.15 0.89
CA TYR A 154 8.47 14.76 0.72
C TYR A 154 8.24 15.32 -0.69
N SER A 155 9.29 15.84 -1.34
CA SER A 155 9.21 16.30 -2.74
C SER A 155 8.94 15.14 -3.69
N VAL A 156 9.63 14.01 -3.51
CA VAL A 156 9.41 12.78 -4.30
C VAL A 156 7.99 12.24 -4.09
N ILE A 157 7.51 12.19 -2.85
CA ILE A 157 6.12 11.80 -2.54
C ILE A 157 5.14 12.72 -3.27
N LEU A 158 5.31 14.04 -3.16
CA LEU A 158 4.42 15.00 -3.82
C LEU A 158 4.41 14.79 -5.33
N VAL A 159 5.57 14.71 -5.98
CA VAL A 159 5.66 14.55 -7.44
C VAL A 159 5.04 13.23 -7.90
N THR A 160 5.29 12.13 -7.19
CA THR A 160 4.79 10.80 -7.58
C THR A 160 3.27 10.69 -7.43
N PHE A 161 2.72 11.05 -6.26
CA PHE A 161 1.28 11.01 -6.03
C PHE A 161 0.55 12.01 -6.94
N TYR A 162 1.04 13.25 -7.03
CA TYR A 162 0.37 14.28 -7.83
C TYR A 162 0.39 13.93 -9.32
N SER A 163 1.50 13.41 -9.86
CA SER A 163 1.55 12.98 -11.27
C SER A 163 0.60 11.82 -11.58
N ALA A 164 0.54 10.80 -10.71
CA ALA A 164 -0.41 9.70 -10.86
C ALA A 164 -1.87 10.18 -10.78
N SER A 165 -2.20 10.98 -9.77
CA SER A 165 -3.56 11.48 -9.56
C SER A 165 -4.01 12.41 -10.69
N VAL A 166 -3.17 13.37 -11.11
CA VAL A 166 -3.52 14.30 -12.20
C VAL A 166 -3.67 13.58 -13.53
N SER A 167 -2.74 12.68 -13.88
CA SER A 167 -2.83 11.94 -15.14
C SER A 167 -4.03 10.99 -15.17
N GLY A 168 -4.32 10.30 -14.07
CA GLY A 168 -5.49 9.43 -13.94
C GLY A 168 -6.80 10.21 -14.00
N PHE A 169 -6.93 11.30 -13.22
CA PHE A 169 -8.14 12.13 -13.27
C PHE A 169 -8.32 12.79 -14.63
N TRP A 170 -7.25 13.26 -15.28
CA TRP A 170 -7.33 13.79 -16.65
C TRP A 170 -7.72 12.74 -17.72
N ALA A 171 -7.38 11.47 -17.51
CA ALA A 171 -7.72 10.40 -18.43
C ALA A 171 -9.17 9.93 -18.26
N PHE A 172 -9.68 9.85 -17.02
CA PHE A 172 -10.94 9.17 -16.68
C PHE A 172 -12.02 10.08 -16.04
N GLY A 173 -11.65 11.27 -15.57
CA GLY A 173 -12.54 12.18 -14.86
C GLY A 173 -13.19 11.54 -13.62
N ASN A 174 -14.47 11.85 -13.41
CA ASN A 174 -15.30 11.32 -12.31
C ASN A 174 -15.50 9.80 -12.35
N LYS A 175 -15.17 9.13 -13.46
CA LYS A 175 -15.22 7.67 -13.58
C LYS A 175 -13.90 6.98 -13.18
N SER A 176 -12.93 7.74 -12.68
CA SER A 176 -11.71 7.17 -12.12
C SER A 176 -12.03 6.26 -10.93
N ASN A 177 -11.44 5.08 -10.92
CA ASN A 177 -11.56 4.13 -9.83
C ASN A 177 -10.45 4.40 -8.80
N SER A 178 -10.75 4.20 -7.51
CA SER A 178 -9.77 4.21 -6.42
C SER A 178 -8.52 3.35 -6.72
N ASN A 179 -8.69 2.24 -7.44
CA ASN A 179 -7.60 1.50 -8.03
C ASN A 179 -7.49 1.82 -9.53
N ILE A 180 -6.56 2.69 -9.90
CA ILE A 180 -6.35 3.16 -11.28
C ILE A 180 -6.12 2.04 -12.30
N LEU A 181 -5.59 0.89 -11.85
CA LEU A 181 -5.39 -0.27 -12.73
C LEU A 181 -6.73 -0.82 -13.24
N LYS A 182 -7.80 -0.75 -12.43
CA LYS A 182 -9.16 -1.11 -12.85
C LYS A 182 -9.73 -0.09 -13.85
N SER A 183 -9.35 1.18 -13.78
CA SER A 183 -9.73 2.16 -14.81
C SER A 183 -9.02 1.91 -16.15
N LEU A 184 -7.77 1.44 -16.12
CA LEU A 184 -7.00 1.06 -17.31
C LEU A 184 -7.43 -0.30 -17.89
N MET A 185 -8.16 -1.09 -17.10
CA MET A 185 -8.70 -2.40 -17.42
C MET A 185 -10.21 -2.45 -17.11
N PRO A 186 -11.03 -1.75 -17.90
CA PRO A 186 -12.47 -1.77 -17.70
C PRO A 186 -13.01 -3.20 -17.86
N ASP A 187 -14.04 -3.55 -17.08
CA ASP A 187 -14.70 -4.87 -17.12
C ASP A 187 -15.29 -5.17 -18.51
N ASP A 188 -15.78 -4.12 -19.18
CA ASP A 188 -16.30 -4.17 -20.53
C ASP A 188 -15.34 -3.50 -21.52
N GLY A 189 -14.75 -4.30 -22.41
CA GLY A 189 -13.93 -3.84 -23.53
C GLY A 189 -12.45 -4.19 -23.43
N PRO A 190 -11.65 -3.83 -24.45
CA PRO A 190 -10.22 -4.06 -24.44
C PRO A 190 -9.53 -3.13 -23.45
N SER A 191 -8.37 -3.57 -22.95
CA SER A 191 -7.55 -2.73 -22.10
C SER A 191 -7.12 -1.43 -22.80
N LEU A 192 -7.12 -0.33 -22.05
CA LEU A 192 -6.87 1.02 -22.56
C LEU A 192 -5.38 1.37 -22.68
N ALA A 193 -4.49 0.48 -22.22
CA ALA A 193 -3.06 0.58 -22.39
C ALA A 193 -2.48 -0.81 -22.76
N PRO A 194 -1.25 -0.86 -23.31
CA PRO A 194 -0.65 -2.13 -23.69
C PRO A 194 -0.59 -3.11 -22.51
N THR A 195 -1.04 -4.36 -22.71
CA THR A 195 -1.14 -5.38 -21.66
C THR A 195 0.18 -5.63 -20.93
N ILE A 196 1.31 -5.50 -21.63
CA ILE A 196 2.65 -5.63 -21.03
C ILE A 196 2.92 -4.51 -20.03
N VAL A 197 2.55 -3.26 -20.35
CA VAL A 197 2.74 -2.10 -19.46
C VAL A 197 1.91 -2.28 -18.19
N ILE A 198 0.66 -2.72 -18.34
CA ILE A 198 -0.23 -2.96 -17.19
C ILE A 198 0.27 -4.14 -16.37
N GLY A 199 0.62 -5.26 -17.00
CA GLY A 199 1.17 -6.43 -16.31
C GLY A 199 2.41 -6.09 -15.49
N LEU A 200 3.34 -5.30 -16.06
CA LEU A 200 4.51 -4.81 -15.33
C LEU A 200 4.13 -3.89 -14.18
N ALA A 201 3.18 -2.96 -14.38
CA ALA A 201 2.69 -2.09 -13.32
C ALA A 201 2.08 -2.88 -12.16
N VAL A 202 1.28 -3.91 -12.47
CA VAL A 202 0.67 -4.80 -11.48
C VAL A 202 1.74 -5.55 -10.68
N ILE A 203 2.77 -6.09 -11.34
CA ILE A 203 3.88 -6.77 -10.66
C ILE A 203 4.64 -5.79 -9.74
N PHE A 204 4.92 -4.58 -10.23
CA PHE A 204 5.66 -3.58 -9.45
C PHE A 204 4.90 -3.17 -8.21
N VAL A 205 3.60 -2.85 -8.34
CA VAL A 205 2.78 -2.49 -7.18
C VAL A 205 2.55 -3.68 -6.25
N LEU A 206 2.39 -4.90 -6.76
CA LEU A 206 2.25 -6.10 -5.93
C LEU A 206 3.48 -6.29 -5.03
N LEU A 207 4.69 -6.30 -5.62
CA LEU A 207 5.93 -6.44 -4.86
C LEU A 207 6.14 -5.27 -3.88
N GLN A 208 5.76 -4.06 -4.30
CA GLN A 208 5.79 -2.87 -3.46
C GLN A 208 4.87 -2.99 -2.24
N LEU A 209 3.66 -3.51 -2.43
CA LEU A 209 2.67 -3.69 -1.37
C LEU A 209 3.11 -4.74 -0.34
N LEU A 210 3.73 -5.84 -0.80
CA LEU A 210 4.35 -6.81 0.10
C LEU A 210 5.46 -6.16 0.94
N ALA A 211 6.33 -5.37 0.30
CA ALA A 211 7.41 -4.68 0.97
C ALA A 211 6.91 -3.69 2.04
N ILE A 212 6.00 -2.79 1.68
CA ILE A 212 5.49 -1.77 2.62
C ILE A 212 4.67 -2.42 3.76
N GLY A 213 3.88 -3.46 3.46
CA GLY A 213 3.15 -4.22 4.47
C GLY A 213 4.08 -4.80 5.54
N LEU A 214 5.25 -5.33 5.14
CA LEU A 214 6.24 -5.87 6.07
C LEU A 214 6.90 -4.79 6.93
N VAL A 215 7.20 -3.63 6.35
CA VAL A 215 7.85 -2.51 7.04
C VAL A 215 6.93 -1.92 8.10
N TYR A 216 5.68 -1.63 7.74
CA TYR A 216 4.71 -1.07 8.68
C TYR A 216 4.30 -2.07 9.77
N SER A 217 4.26 -3.37 9.45
CA SER A 217 4.00 -4.41 10.44
C SER A 217 5.11 -4.54 11.49
N GLN A 218 6.33 -4.05 11.24
CA GLN A 218 7.43 -4.13 12.23
C GLN A 218 7.08 -3.42 13.54
N VAL A 219 6.33 -2.31 13.49
CA VAL A 219 5.94 -1.60 14.71
C VAL A 219 5.05 -2.48 15.59
N ALA A 220 4.07 -3.17 14.99
CA ALA A 220 3.23 -4.11 15.72
C ALA A 220 4.05 -5.29 16.26
N TYR A 221 4.98 -5.82 15.44
CA TYR A 221 5.87 -6.90 15.87
C TYR A 221 6.76 -6.50 17.03
N GLU A 222 7.35 -5.30 17.01
CA GLU A 222 8.20 -4.81 18.09
C GLU A 222 7.42 -4.71 19.41
N ILE A 223 6.17 -4.21 19.37
CA ILE A 223 5.32 -4.12 20.56
C ILE A 223 4.98 -5.51 21.12
N MET A 224 4.55 -6.44 20.25
CA MET A 224 4.18 -7.80 20.67
C MET A 224 5.38 -8.61 21.16
N GLU A 225 6.52 -8.50 20.48
CA GLU A 225 7.74 -9.22 20.84
C GLU A 225 8.38 -8.65 22.11
N LYS A 226 8.37 -7.33 22.31
CA LYS A 226 8.87 -6.72 23.55
C LYS A 226 8.12 -7.22 24.80
N GLN A 227 6.82 -7.51 24.67
CA GLN A 227 6.02 -8.03 25.77
C GLN A 227 6.21 -9.54 26.01
N SER A 228 6.61 -10.30 25.00
CA SER A 228 6.68 -11.77 25.05
C SER A 228 8.10 -12.33 25.12
N ALA A 229 9.12 -11.58 24.69
CA ALA A 229 10.50 -12.03 24.64
C ALA A 229 11.19 -11.93 26.01
N ASP A 230 11.97 -12.96 26.34
CA ASP A 230 12.89 -12.96 27.47
C ASP A 230 14.21 -12.28 27.07
N VAL A 231 14.51 -11.15 27.71
CA VAL A 231 15.71 -10.34 27.47
C VAL A 231 17.01 -11.07 27.80
N ASN A 232 16.96 -12.14 28.60
CA ASN A 232 18.13 -12.92 28.98
C ASN A 232 18.47 -14.02 27.96
N GLN A 233 17.61 -14.25 26.97
CA GLN A 233 17.82 -15.27 25.95
C GLN A 233 17.97 -14.67 24.55
N GLY A 234 18.77 -15.32 23.71
CA GLY A 234 18.94 -14.90 22.32
C GLY A 234 17.62 -14.90 21.54
N MET A 235 17.53 -14.03 20.53
CA MET A 235 16.34 -13.88 19.67
C MET A 235 15.88 -15.21 19.03
N PHE A 236 16.82 -16.10 18.69
CA PHE A 236 16.54 -17.40 18.07
C PHE A 236 16.45 -18.56 19.07
N SER A 237 16.47 -18.27 20.38
CA SER A 237 16.19 -19.30 21.40
C SER A 237 14.77 -19.81 21.23
N LYS A 238 14.50 -21.09 21.56
CA LYS A 238 13.13 -21.65 21.49
C LYS A 238 12.12 -20.81 22.29
N ARG A 239 12.57 -20.22 23.40
CA ARG A 239 11.74 -19.38 24.28
C ARG A 239 11.26 -18.10 23.61
N ASN A 240 12.07 -17.48 22.74
CA ASN A 240 11.74 -16.24 22.04
C ASN A 240 11.23 -16.48 20.61
N LEU A 241 11.71 -17.54 19.94
CA LEU A 241 11.34 -17.87 18.57
C LEU A 241 9.89 -18.37 18.46
N ILE A 242 9.43 -19.24 19.35
CA ILE A 242 8.07 -19.81 19.28
C ILE A 242 7.00 -18.72 19.45
N PRO A 243 7.03 -17.87 20.50
CA PRO A 243 6.07 -16.79 20.64
C PRO A 243 6.09 -15.84 19.45
N ARG A 244 7.29 -15.50 18.94
CA ARG A 244 7.44 -14.67 17.75
C ARG A 244 6.72 -15.24 16.52
N LEU A 245 6.97 -16.51 16.19
CA LEU A 245 6.33 -17.17 15.04
C LEU A 245 4.80 -17.13 15.18
N ILE A 246 4.28 -17.44 16.37
CA ILE A 246 2.85 -17.45 16.65
C ILE A 246 2.25 -16.04 16.54
N LEU A 247 2.85 -15.06 17.23
CA LEU A 247 2.34 -13.68 17.29
C LEU A 247 2.35 -13.00 15.93
N ARG A 248 3.44 -13.13 15.16
CA ARG A 248 3.51 -12.58 13.80
C ARG A 248 2.47 -13.23 12.88
N THR A 249 2.34 -14.56 12.96
CA THR A 249 1.35 -15.29 12.15
C THR A 249 -0.08 -14.87 12.49
N LEU A 250 -0.44 -14.81 13.78
CA LEU A 250 -1.76 -14.38 14.23
C LEU A 250 -2.07 -12.94 13.80
N TYR A 251 -1.09 -12.04 13.89
CA TYR A 251 -1.24 -10.67 13.44
C TYR A 251 -1.52 -10.59 11.93
N VAL A 252 -0.74 -11.30 11.10
CA VAL A 252 -0.95 -11.28 9.65
C VAL A 252 -2.28 -11.95 9.28
N ILE A 253 -2.67 -13.03 9.97
CA ILE A 253 -4.00 -13.65 9.80
C ILE A 253 -5.10 -12.65 10.13
N PHE A 254 -4.98 -11.89 11.22
CA PHE A 254 -5.94 -10.85 11.56
C PHE A 254 -6.03 -9.79 10.46
N CYS A 255 -4.90 -9.31 9.94
CA CYS A 255 -4.90 -8.34 8.84
C CYS A 255 -5.57 -8.91 7.57
N GLY A 256 -5.25 -10.16 7.20
CA GLY A 256 -5.85 -10.83 6.05
C GLY A 256 -7.34 -11.10 6.21
N PHE A 257 -7.77 -11.47 7.41
CA PHE A 257 -9.19 -11.65 7.74
C PHE A 257 -9.96 -10.34 7.63
N MET A 258 -9.43 -9.24 8.19
CA MET A 258 -10.05 -7.92 8.08
C MET A 258 -10.09 -7.42 6.63
N ALA A 259 -9.04 -7.69 5.84
CA ALA A 259 -9.00 -7.39 4.41
C ALA A 259 -10.11 -8.14 3.64
N ALA A 260 -10.34 -9.41 3.96
CA ALA A 260 -11.38 -10.22 3.34
C ALA A 260 -12.80 -9.83 3.79
N MET A 261 -12.99 -9.44 5.05
CA MET A 261 -14.29 -8.99 5.57
C MET A 261 -14.70 -7.61 5.05
N LEU A 262 -13.74 -6.71 4.84
CA LEU A 262 -14.00 -5.31 4.51
C LEU A 262 -13.29 -4.90 3.19
N PRO A 263 -13.67 -5.51 2.05
CA PRO A 263 -13.03 -5.25 0.76
C PRO A 263 -13.22 -3.81 0.25
N PHE A 264 -14.19 -3.07 0.83
CA PHE A 264 -14.45 -1.67 0.51
C PHE A 264 -13.50 -0.69 1.23
N LEU A 265 -12.64 -1.15 2.15
CA LEU A 265 -11.71 -0.27 2.86
C LEU A 265 -10.76 0.47 1.93
N VAL A 266 -10.38 -0.14 0.79
CA VAL A 266 -9.58 0.55 -0.24
C VAL A 266 -10.33 1.77 -0.78
N THR A 267 -11.63 1.67 -1.03
CA THR A 267 -12.47 2.78 -1.50
C THR A 267 -12.70 3.86 -0.43
N SER A 268 -12.48 3.52 0.85
CA SER A 268 -12.62 4.46 1.98
C SER A 268 -11.30 5.07 2.44
N MET A 269 -10.16 4.50 2.03
CA MET A 269 -8.80 4.90 2.40
C MET A 269 -8.03 5.57 1.26
N VAL A 270 -8.58 5.60 0.04
CA VAL A 270 -7.98 6.17 -1.19
C VAL A 270 -8.90 7.20 -1.83
#